data_AF-A0A9E5NQ51-F1
#
_entry.id   AF-A0A9E5NQ51-F1
#
_cell.length_a   1.000
_cell.length_b   1.000
_cell.length_c   1.000
_cell.angle_alpha   90.00
_cell.angle_beta   90.00
_cell.angle_gamma   90.00
#
_symmetry.space_group_name_H-M   'P 1'
#
loop_
_entity.id
_entity.type
_entity.pdbx_description
1 polymer ?
#
loop_
_entity_poly.entity_id
_entity_poly.type
_entity_poly.pdbx_seq_one_letter_code
_entity_poly.pdbx_strand_id
1 'polypeptide(L)'
;MIWIVFLEFLLAMTPGASIVLIYLHVALGLGIIGLAYYNFSGVRGTAVPGRVKRIAKSTFQLSVAMGVLGLLLIFDVGASLTILFGVTVAGLILFFHVVTAFAIITQAAAVAIAYDMWEDREFVQETPPGQVPARPTPNPPAGTPRS
;
A
#
# COMPACT_ATOMS: atom_id res chain seq x y z
N MET A 1 6.98 -7.88 6.50
CA MET A 1 6.64 -6.85 5.49
C MET A 1 7.17 -5.48 5.89
N ILE A 2 6.81 -4.95 7.07
CA ILE A 2 7.24 -3.62 7.54
C ILE A 2 8.76 -3.40 7.39
N TRP A 3 9.57 -4.31 7.93
CA TRP A 3 11.03 -4.22 7.85
C TRP A 3 11.59 -4.27 6.43
N ILE A 4 10.99 -5.07 5.54
CA ILE A 4 11.42 -5.17 4.14
C ILE A 4 11.11 -3.84 3.43
N VAL A 5 9.91 -3.30 3.62
CA VAL A 5 9.51 -2.00 3.06
C VAL A 5 10.43 -0.88 3.59
N PHE A 6 10.77 -0.91 4.88
CA PHE A 6 11.70 0.04 5.49
C PHE A 6 13.10 -0.04 4.88
N LEU A 7 13.65 -1.23 4.71
CA LEU A 7 14.96 -1.41 4.07
C LEU A 7 14.95 -0.95 2.61
N GLU A 8 13.87 -1.21 1.89
CA GLU A 8 13.71 -0.74 0.51
C GLU A 8 13.66 0.79 0.42
N PHE A 9 13.02 1.45 1.39
CA PHE A 9 13.06 2.90 1.54
C PHE A 9 14.48 3.43 1.73
N LEU A 10 15.24 2.84 2.66
CA LEU A 10 16.62 3.24 2.91
C LEU A 10 17.49 3.05 1.66
N LEU A 11 17.29 1.94 0.93
CA LEU A 11 17.97 1.67 -0.32
C LEU A 11 17.67 2.76 -1.36
N ALA A 12 16.40 3.08 -1.57
CA ALA A 12 15.95 4.09 -2.53
C ALA A 12 16.42 5.51 -2.20
N MET A 13 16.68 5.81 -0.92
CA MET A 13 17.19 7.11 -0.47
C MET A 13 18.71 7.28 -0.62
N THR A 14 19.43 6.27 -1.11
CA THR A 14 20.89 6.35 -1.32
C THR A 14 21.22 7.35 -2.44
N PRO A 15 21.90 8.48 -2.15
CA PRO A 15 22.27 9.44 -3.17
C PRO A 15 23.27 8.84 -4.16
N GLY A 16 23.13 9.14 -5.46
CA GLY A 16 24.04 8.63 -6.49
C GLY A 16 24.01 7.11 -6.63
N ALA A 17 22.85 6.49 -6.35
CA ALA A 17 22.67 5.05 -6.41
C ALA A 17 23.17 4.47 -7.75
N SER A 18 24.00 3.44 -7.66
CA SER A 18 24.47 2.72 -8.85
C SER A 18 23.31 1.99 -9.53
N ILE A 19 23.49 1.63 -10.81
CA ILE A 19 22.51 0.84 -11.57
C ILE A 19 22.17 -0.49 -10.87
N VAL A 20 23.11 -1.06 -10.12
CA VAL A 20 22.89 -2.28 -9.32
C VAL A 20 21.87 -2.03 -8.20
N LEU A 21 21.95 -0.90 -7.51
CA LEU A 21 20.99 -0.55 -6.46
C LEU A 21 19.60 -0.28 -7.03
N ILE A 22 19.51 0.25 -8.25
CA ILE A 22 18.23 0.40 -8.97
C ILE A 22 17.61 -0.97 -9.23
N TYR A 23 18.35 -1.92 -9.80
CA TYR A 23 17.83 -3.27 -10.04
C TYR A 23 17.45 -3.99 -8.74
N LEU A 24 18.23 -3.80 -7.67
CA LEU A 24 17.90 -4.34 -6.35
C LEU A 24 16.60 -3.74 -5.80
N HIS A 25 16.41 -2.42 -5.92
CA HIS A 25 15.17 -1.75 -5.54
C HIS A 25 13.97 -2.31 -6.31
N VAL A 26 14.11 -2.50 -7.63
CA VAL A 26 13.06 -3.11 -8.45
C VAL A 26 12.74 -4.54 -8.00
N ALA A 27 13.76 -5.37 -7.78
CA ALA A 27 13.58 -6.75 -7.36
C ALA A 27 12.90 -6.85 -5.98
N LEU A 28 13.31 -6.01 -5.03
CA LEU A 28 12.68 -5.93 -3.71
C LEU A 28 11.23 -5.44 -3.82
N GLY A 29 10.94 -4.44 -4.67
CA GLY A 29 9.60 -3.92 -4.87
C GLY A 29 8.63 -4.99 -5.40
N LEU A 30 9.07 -5.82 -6.35
CA LEU A 30 8.30 -6.98 -6.80
C LEU A 30 8.08 -8.00 -5.66
N GLY A 31 9.10 -8.22 -4.81
CA GLY A 31 8.98 -9.03 -3.61
C GLY A 31 7.95 -8.48 -2.61
N ILE A 32 7.90 -7.16 -2.41
CA ILE A 32 6.90 -6.50 -1.55
C ILE A 32 5.50 -6.70 -2.11
N ILE A 33 5.29 -6.63 -3.43
CA ILE A 33 3.98 -6.91 -4.04
C ILE A 33 3.54 -8.35 -3.72
N GLY A 34 4.42 -9.33 -3.92
CA GLY A 34 4.16 -10.72 -3.59
C GLY A 34 3.86 -10.93 -2.10
N LEU A 35 4.62 -10.28 -1.22
CA LEU A 35 4.42 -10.35 0.22
C LEU A 35 3.11 -9.68 0.67
N ALA A 36 2.73 -8.56 0.05
CA ALA A 36 1.46 -7.89 0.30
C ALA A 36 0.28 -8.80 -0.09
N TYR A 37 0.38 -9.50 -1.22
CA TYR A 37 -0.60 -10.49 -1.64
C TYR A 37 -0.67 -11.67 -0.67
N TYR A 38 0.48 -12.20 -0.24
CA TYR A 38 0.55 -13.29 0.73
C TYR A 38 -0.11 -12.90 2.05
N ASN A 39 0.21 -11.73 2.59
CA ASN A 39 -0.39 -11.21 3.81
C ASN A 39 -1.90 -11.00 3.66
N PHE A 40 -2.36 -10.39 2.57
CA PHE A 40 -3.78 -10.23 2.31
C PHE A 40 -4.48 -11.60 2.23
N SER A 41 -3.88 -12.57 1.55
CA SER A 41 -4.42 -13.91 1.38
C SER A 41 -4.48 -14.70 2.69
N GLY A 42 -3.51 -14.51 3.59
CA GLY A 42 -3.53 -15.08 4.93
C GLY A 42 -4.61 -14.43 5.80
N VAL A 43 -4.57 -13.10 5.93
CA VAL A 43 -5.51 -12.31 6.75
C VAL A 43 -6.97 -12.50 6.30
N ARG A 44 -7.26 -12.58 4.99
CA ARG A 44 -8.63 -12.84 4.53
C ARG A 44 -9.14 -14.20 5.00
N GLY A 45 -8.26 -15.18 5.15
CA GLY A 45 -8.56 -16.55 5.55
C GLY A 45 -8.82 -16.72 7.05
N THR A 46 -8.62 -15.69 7.87
CA THR A 46 -8.88 -15.74 9.32
C THR A 46 -10.22 -15.12 9.71
N ALA A 47 -10.57 -15.16 10.99
CA ALA A 47 -11.77 -14.52 11.55
C ALA A 47 -11.55 -13.03 11.94
N VAL A 48 -10.35 -12.48 11.69
CA VAL A 48 -9.97 -11.10 12.05
C VAL A 48 -11.01 -10.06 11.56
N PRO A 49 -11.18 -8.93 12.27
CA PRO A 49 -12.16 -7.92 11.88
C PRO A 49 -12.04 -7.47 10.42
N GLY A 50 -13.18 -7.29 9.75
CA GLY A 50 -13.24 -6.95 8.33
C GLY A 50 -12.51 -5.64 7.96
N ARG A 51 -12.31 -4.72 8.92
CA ARG A 51 -11.48 -3.53 8.71
C ARG A 51 -10.02 -3.90 8.42
N VAL A 52 -9.44 -4.86 9.15
CA VAL A 52 -8.07 -5.34 8.95
C VAL A 52 -7.93 -5.96 7.56
N LYS A 53 -8.90 -6.80 7.17
CA LYS A 53 -8.97 -7.40 5.82
C LYS A 53 -9.02 -6.34 4.71
N ARG A 54 -9.81 -5.28 4.89
CA ARG A 54 -9.89 -4.16 3.94
C ARG A 54 -8.57 -3.39 3.83
N ILE A 55 -7.91 -3.11 4.96
CA ILE A 55 -6.61 -2.42 4.95
C ILE A 55 -5.57 -3.32 4.27
N ALA A 56 -5.49 -4.61 4.61
CA ALA A 56 -4.59 -5.55 3.94
C ALA A 56 -4.83 -5.62 2.42
N LYS A 57 -6.11 -5.63 1.98
CA LYS A 57 -6.47 -5.54 0.56
C LYS A 57 -5.99 -4.23 -0.07
N SER A 58 -6.23 -3.10 0.59
CA SER A 58 -5.79 -1.77 0.14
C SER A 58 -4.26 -1.72 0.01
N THR A 59 -3.52 -2.25 0.99
CA THR A 59 -2.06 -2.33 0.94
C THR A 59 -1.57 -3.11 -0.28
N PHE A 60 -2.20 -4.25 -0.60
CA PHE A 60 -1.90 -5.01 -1.81
C PHE A 60 -2.23 -4.23 -3.10
N GLN A 61 -3.39 -3.57 -3.17
CA GLN A 61 -3.75 -2.78 -4.34
C GLN A 61 -2.80 -1.59 -4.56
N LEU A 62 -2.39 -0.94 -3.46
CA LEU A 62 -1.42 0.15 -3.48
C LEU A 62 -0.03 -0.35 -3.88
N SER A 63 0.41 -1.53 -3.45
CA SER A 63 1.70 -2.07 -3.87
C SER A 63 1.72 -2.40 -5.37
N VAL A 64 0.62 -2.87 -5.94
CA VAL A 64 0.50 -3.04 -7.39
C VAL A 64 0.56 -1.70 -8.12
N ALA A 65 -0.20 -0.69 -7.65
CA ALA A 65 -0.15 0.66 -8.22
C ALA A 65 1.25 1.26 -8.13
N MET A 66 1.96 1.02 -7.03
CA MET A 66 3.34 1.43 -6.79
C MET A 66 4.30 0.82 -7.81
N GLY A 67 4.14 -0.48 -8.12
CA GLY A 67 4.89 -1.16 -9.18
C GLY A 67 4.67 -0.51 -10.55
N VAL A 68 3.43 -0.13 -10.87
CA VAL A 68 3.11 0.59 -12.11
C VAL A 68 3.83 1.95 -12.15
N LEU A 69 3.76 2.74 -11.08
CA LEU A 69 4.46 4.02 -11.00
C LEU A 69 5.98 3.85 -11.14
N GLY A 70 6.56 2.83 -10.52
CA GLY A 70 7.99 2.52 -10.63
C GLY A 70 8.40 2.16 -12.06
N LEU A 71 7.58 1.39 -12.77
CA LEU A 71 7.82 1.08 -14.19
C LEU A 71 7.80 2.35 -15.06
N LEU A 72 6.84 3.26 -14.83
CA LEU A 72 6.79 4.53 -15.57
C LEU A 72 8.07 5.36 -15.36
N LEU A 73 8.63 5.34 -14.14
CA LEU A 73 9.89 6.02 -13.84
C LEU A 73 11.10 5.37 -14.50
N ILE A 74 11.17 4.04 -14.53
CA ILE A 74 12.27 3.29 -15.19
C ILE A 74 12.34 3.59 -16.69
N PHE A 75 11.19 3.80 -17.34
CA PHE A 75 11.10 4.11 -18.76
C PHE A 75 11.08 5.63 -19.05
N ASP A 76 11.43 6.48 -18.08
CA ASP A 76 11.49 7.93 -18.19
C ASP A 76 10.19 8.56 -18.75
N VAL A 77 9.04 7.96 -18.45
CA VAL A 77 7.75 8.39 -18.99
C VAL A 77 7.44 9.81 -18.51
N GLY A 78 7.36 10.74 -19.46
CA GLY A 78 7.05 12.15 -19.16
C GLY A 78 8.22 12.94 -18.58
N ALA A 79 9.46 12.47 -18.69
CA ALA A 79 10.65 13.20 -18.24
C ALA A 79 10.86 14.52 -18.99
N SER A 80 10.52 14.57 -20.28
CA SER A 80 10.61 15.77 -21.13
C SER A 80 9.35 16.64 -21.12
N LEU A 81 8.26 16.16 -20.52
CA LEU A 81 6.99 16.88 -20.49
C LEU A 81 6.88 17.70 -19.20
N THR A 82 7.12 19.00 -19.32
CA THR A 82 6.93 19.96 -18.24
C THR A 82 5.48 20.39 -18.15
N ILE A 83 4.95 20.46 -16.92
CA ILE A 83 3.62 20.95 -16.58
C ILE A 83 3.74 22.29 -15.84
N LEU A 84 2.85 22.55 -14.89
CA LEU A 84 2.80 23.82 -14.17
C LEU A 84 4.03 24.00 -13.25
N PHE A 85 4.52 25.25 -13.16
CA PHE A 85 5.64 25.65 -12.30
C PHE A 85 6.97 24.92 -12.58
N GLY A 86 7.21 24.45 -13.81
CA GLY A 86 8.47 23.81 -14.18
C GLY A 86 8.63 22.36 -13.70
N VAL A 87 7.60 21.77 -13.09
CA VAL A 87 7.61 20.37 -12.67
C VAL A 87 7.40 19.47 -13.90
N THR A 88 8.16 18.37 -14.02
CA THR A 88 7.94 17.39 -15.09
C THR A 88 6.89 16.35 -14.68
N VAL A 89 6.24 15.71 -15.65
CA VAL A 89 5.33 14.59 -15.38
C VAL A 89 6.05 13.47 -14.64
N ALA A 90 7.30 13.15 -15.01
CA ALA A 90 8.12 12.19 -14.27
C ALA A 90 8.36 12.63 -12.80
N GLY A 91 8.59 13.92 -12.56
CA GLY A 91 8.71 14.46 -11.20
C GLY A 91 7.42 14.30 -10.38
N LEU A 92 6.26 14.48 -11.00
CA LEU A 92 4.97 14.23 -10.35
C LEU A 92 4.74 12.73 -10.06
N ILE A 93 5.10 11.85 -11.00
CA ILE A 93 5.05 10.39 -10.80
C ILE A 93 5.96 10.00 -9.63
N LEU A 94 7.19 10.53 -9.57
CA LEU A 94 8.13 10.28 -8.48
C LEU A 94 7.55 10.71 -7.13
N PHE A 95 6.94 11.89 -7.06
CA PHE A 95 6.27 12.36 -5.85
C PHE A 95 5.19 11.37 -5.38
N PHE A 96 4.29 10.94 -6.27
CA PHE A 96 3.24 9.98 -5.93
C PHE A 96 3.79 8.60 -5.59
N HIS A 97 4.87 8.16 -6.23
CA HIS A 97 5.57 6.93 -5.89
C HIS A 97 6.03 7.00 -4.42
N VAL A 98 6.77 8.04 -4.04
CA VAL A 98 7.27 8.21 -2.66
C VAL A 98 6.13 8.32 -1.63
N VAL A 99 5.08 9.12 -1.90
CA VAL A 99 3.94 9.25 -0.97
C VAL A 99 3.19 7.91 -0.80
N THR A 100 3.02 7.16 -1.89
CA THR A 100 2.36 5.84 -1.85
C THR A 100 3.20 4.84 -1.05
N ALA A 101 4.53 4.90 -1.15
CA ALA A 101 5.44 4.11 -0.34
C ALA A 101 5.17 4.31 1.17
N PHE A 102 5.01 5.57 1.60
CA PHE A 102 4.72 5.90 3.00
C PHE A 102 3.35 5.39 3.44
N ALA A 103 2.36 5.46 2.55
CA ALA A 103 1.05 4.89 2.81
C ALA A 103 1.10 3.37 3.00
N ILE A 104 1.89 2.66 2.19
CA ILE A 104 2.04 1.19 2.26
C ILE A 104 2.67 0.77 3.58
N ILE A 105 3.79 1.38 4.01
CA ILE A 105 4.44 0.99 5.27
C ILE A 105 3.53 1.29 6.48
N THR A 106 2.82 2.41 6.46
CA THR A 106 1.88 2.79 7.52
C THR A 106 0.70 1.82 7.60
N GLN A 107 0.12 1.44 6.46
CA GLN A 107 -0.97 0.45 6.41
C GLN A 107 -0.49 -0.95 6.81
N ALA A 108 0.73 -1.34 6.42
CA ALA A 108 1.30 -2.61 6.83
C ALA A 108 1.52 -2.68 8.36
N ALA A 109 2.00 -1.59 8.97
CA ALA A 109 2.12 -1.49 10.43
C ALA A 109 0.75 -1.54 11.13
N ALA A 110 -0.24 -0.81 10.61
CA ALA A 110 -1.59 -0.82 11.15
C ALA A 110 -2.25 -2.21 11.07
N VAL A 111 -2.01 -2.97 9.99
CA VAL A 111 -2.50 -4.35 9.85
C VAL A 111 -1.83 -5.27 10.86
N ALA A 112 -0.52 -5.16 11.05
CA ALA A 112 0.20 -5.98 12.03
C ALA A 112 -0.32 -5.75 13.45
N ILE A 113 -0.36 -4.49 13.90
CA ILE A 113 -0.86 -4.13 15.23
C ILE A 113 -2.31 -4.60 15.43
N ALA A 114 -3.19 -4.34 14.44
CA ALA A 114 -4.58 -4.76 14.55
C ALA A 114 -4.78 -6.28 14.43
N TYR A 115 -3.79 -7.01 13.90
CA TYR A 115 -3.81 -8.46 13.90
C TYR A 115 -3.40 -9.00 15.27
N ASP A 116 -2.34 -8.44 15.88
CA ASP A 116 -1.89 -8.80 17.23
C ASP A 116 -3.01 -8.56 18.27
N MET A 117 -3.65 -7.39 18.23
CA MET A 117 -4.81 -7.07 19.10
C MET A 117 -5.98 -8.06 18.92
N TRP A 118 -6.12 -8.67 17.73
CA TRP A 118 -7.15 -9.68 17.50
C TRP A 118 -6.76 -11.03 18.09
N GLU A 119 -5.49 -11.43 17.99
CA GLU A 119 -4.99 -12.61 18.69
C GLU A 119 -5.16 -12.47 20.21
N ASP A 120 -4.97 -11.25 20.74
CA ASP A 120 -5.19 -10.89 22.14
C ASP A 120 -6.67 -10.71 22.53
N ARG A 121 -7.60 -10.95 21.59
CA ARG A 121 -9.07 -10.87 21.77
C ARG A 121 -9.57 -9.49 22.21
N GLU A 122 -8.91 -8.43 21.78
CA GLU A 122 -9.35 -7.06 22.09
C GLU A 122 -10.53 -6.58 21.22
N PHE A 123 -10.86 -7.30 20.13
CA PHE A 123 -11.99 -6.97 19.27
C PHE A 123 -13.28 -7.67 19.68
N VAL A 124 -14.37 -6.90 19.68
CA VAL A 124 -15.73 -7.39 19.97
C VAL A 124 -16.38 -8.08 18.76
N GLN A 125 -15.93 -7.76 17.55
CA GLN A 125 -16.57 -8.22 16.30
C GLN A 125 -15.57 -8.84 15.33
N GLU A 126 -15.84 -10.08 14.97
CA GLU A 126 -15.08 -10.86 13.99
C GLU A 126 -15.74 -10.82 12.61
N THR A 127 -15.04 -11.33 11.60
CA THR A 127 -15.56 -11.44 10.23
C THR A 127 -15.24 -12.82 9.67
N PRO A 128 -16.21 -13.56 9.12
CA PRO A 128 -15.99 -14.91 8.64
C PRO A 128 -14.79 -15.04 7.69
N PRO A 129 -14.02 -16.15 7.77
CA PRO A 129 -12.98 -16.48 6.81
C PRO A 129 -13.43 -16.33 5.35
N GLY A 130 -12.54 -15.83 4.49
CA GLY A 130 -12.79 -15.57 3.08
C GLY A 130 -13.58 -14.29 2.79
N GLN A 131 -14.33 -13.75 3.75
CA GLN A 131 -15.11 -12.52 3.53
C GLN A 131 -14.26 -11.27 3.75
N VAL A 132 -14.28 -10.36 2.76
CA VAL A 132 -13.73 -9.00 2.87
C VAL A 132 -14.91 -8.03 2.74
N PRO A 133 -15.51 -7.59 3.86
CA PRO A 133 -16.72 -6.77 3.81
C PRO A 133 -16.44 -5.45 3.09
N ALA A 134 -17.41 -4.99 2.29
CA ALA A 134 -17.33 -3.70 1.63
C ALA A 134 -17.12 -2.56 2.64
N ARG A 135 -16.62 -1.41 2.17
CA ARG A 135 -16.57 -0.21 2.99
C ARG A 135 -18.01 0.16 3.40
N PRO A 136 -18.31 0.45 4.68
CA PRO A 136 -19.63 0.92 5.07
C PRO A 136 -20.01 2.13 4.24
N THR A 137 -21.23 2.15 3.70
CA THR A 137 -21.78 3.36 3.11
C THR A 137 -21.94 4.42 4.20
N PRO A 138 -21.67 5.71 3.91
CA PRO A 138 -22.00 6.77 4.85
C PRO A 138 -23.48 6.65 5.23
N ASN A 139 -23.78 6.74 6.52
CA ASN A 139 -25.17 6.90 6.92
C ASN A 139 -25.70 8.18 6.27
N PRO A 140 -26.93 8.17 5.72
CA PRO A 140 -27.58 9.40 5.31
C PRO A 140 -27.53 10.40 6.47
N PRO A 141 -27.33 11.70 6.21
CA PRO A 141 -27.37 12.70 7.26
C PRO A 141 -28.66 12.54 8.07
N ALA A 142 -28.55 12.67 9.40
CA ALA A 142 -29.70 12.56 10.28
C ALA A 142 -30.78 13.56 9.81
N GLY A 143 -31.93 13.05 9.36
CA GLY A 143 -33.05 13.87 8.90
C GLY A 143 -33.48 13.71 7.44
N THR A 144 -32.78 12.95 6.59
CA THR A 144 -33.33 12.60 5.26
C THR A 144 -34.56 11.69 5.41
N PRO A 145 -35.76 12.10 4.96
CA PRO A 145 -36.93 11.23 4.97
C PRO A 145 -36.66 10.01 4.11
N ARG A 146 -37.04 8.83 4.60
CA ARG A 146 -37.09 7.63 3.76
C ARG A 146 -38.28 7.81 2.81
N SER A 147 -38.01 8.04 1.54
CA SER A 147 -39.00 8.00 0.46
C SER A 147 -39.40 6.56 0.15
#